data_AF-A0A1F5I0P9-F1
#
_entry.id   AF-A0A1F5I0P9-F1
#
_cell.length_a   1.000
_cell.length_b   1.000
_cell.length_c   1.000
_cell.angle_alpha   90.00
_cell.angle_beta   90.00
_cell.angle_gamma   90.00
#
_symmetry.space_group_name_H-M   'P 1'
#
loop_
_entity.id
_entity.type
_entity.pdbx_description
1 polymer ?
#
loop_
_entity_poly.entity_id
_entity_poly.type
_entity_poly.pdbx_seq_one_letter_code
_entity_poly.pdbx_strand_id
1 'polypeptide(L)'
;MCNADIELLIACHPTCPPKIYRRWKPWRRKATHGFTLIELLVVIAILGILAAAVMVAINPGKRLAQARDSQRKSELGVLARTLQGYYVDKFAYPNPDPPGSDFMADSTEGPDWIPNLRPDYLKNIPKDPKQAGVFVYLAGLFKTIFLETFQNIPTDVAAQSGTFPTVMATNTSQEAGETTNHTVLLPFGGVTAGDLLVVYFALARKETITWPVGWTQFFNGASGQIGNELVRLAGAWRKADGSEGLSIIVTSQSGTPRRSAHQSYRISGAADPASLPPQASGLLGGTSTTPNPLSLSPTGGTKDYLWLPVAAAIDAPTFTTSPTSYTDLIAVISGSGIDHVSVGSARRELSADTEDPSTFTISSSKRWAAVTVAVYPAEPSPPPPSEEPSPSVEPSPSAEPSPTSSNFRYLYKIEDPGFQSFTLWAMLEDLDDSQIYNKPGAKCPRVPPLPEFNFCIGL
;
A
#
# COMPACT_ATOMS: atom_id res chain seq x y z
N MET A 1 -12.11 -80.03 40.31
CA MET A 1 -11.81 -80.88 39.13
C MET A 1 -11.04 -80.00 38.16
N CYS A 2 -9.70 -80.10 38.19
CA CYS A 2 -8.85 -80.62 37.10
C CYS A 2 -8.95 -79.75 35.82
N ASN A 3 -7.88 -79.01 35.48
CA ASN A 3 -6.84 -79.34 34.48
C ASN A 3 -7.42 -79.39 33.05
N ALA A 4 -6.81 -78.86 31.99
CA ALA A 4 -5.47 -78.35 31.74
C ALA A 4 -5.44 -77.67 30.35
N ASP A 5 -4.44 -76.81 30.14
CA ASP A 5 -3.67 -76.52 28.92
C ASP A 5 -4.35 -76.17 27.58
N ILE A 6 -4.00 -74.99 27.04
CA ILE A 6 -3.23 -74.87 25.80
C ILE A 6 -2.31 -73.64 25.95
N GLU A 7 -1.01 -73.91 26.00
CA GLU A 7 0.05 -72.95 25.74
C GLU A 7 0.01 -72.52 24.26
N LEU A 8 0.17 -71.22 24.01
CA LEU A 8 0.92 -70.80 22.84
C LEU A 8 1.86 -69.64 23.24
N LEU A 9 3.13 -70.02 23.38
CA LEU A 9 4.30 -69.17 23.48
C LEU A 9 4.39 -68.18 22.30
N ILE A 10 4.43 -66.88 22.61
CA ILE A 10 5.31 -65.95 21.90
C ILE A 10 6.24 -65.36 22.95
N ALA A 11 7.45 -65.91 22.98
CA ALA A 11 8.58 -65.43 23.74
C ALA A 11 8.93 -64.00 23.31
N CYS A 12 8.93 -63.06 24.25
CA CYS A 12 9.60 -61.77 24.10
C CYS A 12 10.80 -61.71 25.05
N HIS A 13 11.94 -61.40 24.46
CA HIS A 13 13.31 -61.34 24.98
C HIS A 13 13.49 -60.73 26.39
N PRO A 14 14.39 -61.26 27.23
CA PRO A 14 14.75 -60.68 28.52
C PRO A 14 15.95 -59.73 28.38
N THR A 15 15.80 -58.62 27.67
CA THR A 15 16.76 -57.50 27.72
C THR A 15 16.05 -56.17 27.48
N CYS A 16 15.19 -55.76 28.42
CA CYS A 16 14.67 -54.39 28.46
C CYS A 16 15.09 -53.76 29.80
N PRO A 17 15.99 -52.76 29.80
CA PRO A 17 16.45 -52.14 31.04
C PRO A 17 15.33 -51.29 31.67
N PRO A 18 15.24 -51.22 33.01
CA PRO A 18 14.21 -50.45 33.68
C PRO A 18 14.41 -48.95 33.41
N LYS A 19 13.38 -48.29 32.87
CA LYS A 19 13.33 -46.82 32.76
C LYS A 19 13.27 -46.23 34.17
N ILE A 20 14.39 -45.67 34.62
CA ILE A 20 14.50 -44.84 35.83
C ILE A 20 13.66 -43.58 35.60
N TYR A 21 12.45 -43.52 36.15
CA TYR A 21 11.71 -42.27 36.26
C TYR A 21 12.35 -41.42 37.37
N ARG A 22 13.28 -40.55 36.98
CA ARG A 22 13.77 -39.48 37.86
C ARG A 22 12.57 -38.59 38.23
N ARG A 23 12.11 -38.72 39.47
CA ARG A 23 11.12 -37.86 40.10
C ARG A 23 11.66 -36.43 40.10
N TRP A 24 11.13 -35.60 39.21
CA TRP A 24 11.49 -34.18 39.09
C TRP A 24 11.21 -33.48 40.42
N LYS A 25 12.27 -33.04 41.10
CA LYS A 25 12.17 -32.16 42.27
C LYS A 25 11.64 -30.82 41.75
N PRO A 26 10.47 -30.32 42.20
CA PRO A 26 9.99 -29.01 41.79
C PRO A 26 11.00 -27.97 42.27
N TRP A 27 11.53 -27.18 41.34
CA TRP A 27 12.36 -26.03 41.67
C TRP A 27 11.51 -25.08 42.51
N ARG A 28 11.89 -24.88 43.77
CA ARG A 28 11.36 -23.79 44.60
C ARG A 28 11.64 -22.49 43.85
N ARG A 29 10.61 -21.90 43.22
CA ARG A 29 10.72 -20.53 42.68
C ARG A 29 11.04 -19.64 43.88
N LYS A 30 12.21 -19.00 43.86
CA LYS A 30 12.50 -17.91 44.79
C LYS A 30 11.42 -16.84 44.55
N ALA A 31 10.85 -16.28 45.61
CA ALA A 31 9.93 -15.16 45.51
C ALA A 31 10.63 -14.04 44.72
N THR A 32 10.16 -13.78 43.51
CA THR A 32 10.56 -12.61 42.72
C THR A 32 10.09 -11.40 43.50
N HIS A 33 11.03 -10.54 43.89
CA HIS A 33 10.69 -9.23 44.42
C HIS A 33 9.94 -8.50 43.30
N GLY A 34 8.70 -8.08 43.57
CA GLY A 34 7.90 -7.35 42.60
C GLY A 34 8.55 -6.02 42.27
N PHE A 35 8.53 -5.64 40.99
CA PHE A 35 8.94 -4.31 40.54
C PHE A 35 8.14 -3.25 41.30
N THR A 36 8.82 -2.25 41.84
CA THR A 36 8.13 -1.12 42.47
C THR A 36 7.60 -0.17 41.40
N LEU A 37 6.48 0.50 41.68
CA LEU A 37 5.93 1.52 40.77
C LEU A 37 6.94 2.65 40.48
N ILE A 38 7.81 2.96 41.45
CA ILE A 38 8.83 4.00 41.29
C ILE A 38 9.92 3.60 40.31
N GLU A 39 10.33 2.32 40.26
CA GLU A 39 11.32 1.85 39.29
C GLU A 39 10.81 1.94 37.85
N LEU A 40 9.54 1.59 37.62
CA LEU A 40 8.95 1.71 36.29
C LEU A 40 8.84 3.19 35.87
N LEU A 41 8.48 4.08 36.80
CA LEU A 41 8.33 5.51 36.54
C LEU A 41 9.66 6.17 36.16
N VAL A 42 10.74 5.85 36.86
CA VAL A 42 12.07 6.37 36.53
C VAL A 42 12.55 5.87 35.16
N VAL A 43 12.27 4.62 34.80
CA VAL A 43 12.67 4.05 33.51
C VAL A 43 11.97 4.78 32.34
N ILE A 44 10.65 4.98 32.41
CA ILE A 44 9.94 5.68 31.32
C ILE A 44 10.36 7.15 31.21
N ALA A 45 10.72 7.81 32.34
CA ALA A 45 11.25 9.16 32.34
C ALA A 45 12.62 9.24 31.65
N ILE A 46 13.53 8.32 31.96
CA ILE A 46 14.85 8.25 31.32
C ILE A 46 14.71 7.94 29.81
N LEU A 47 13.82 7.01 29.44
CA LEU A 47 13.56 6.70 28.03
C LEU A 47 13.00 7.89 27.25
N GLY A 48 12.13 8.69 27.86
CA GLY A 48 11.62 9.92 27.25
C GLY A 48 12.72 10.96 26.97
N ILE A 49 13.61 11.18 27.94
CA ILE A 49 14.73 12.14 27.80
C ILE A 49 15.71 11.66 26.72
N LEU A 50 16.05 10.37 26.72
CA LEU A 50 16.95 9.80 25.71
C LEU A 50 16.35 9.87 24.30
N ALA A 51 15.06 9.59 24.14
CA ALA A 51 14.38 9.68 22.84
C ALA A 51 14.40 11.12 22.29
N ALA A 52 14.14 12.12 23.14
CA ALA A 52 14.20 13.53 22.76
C ALA A 52 15.63 13.95 22.36
N ALA A 53 16.64 13.52 23.14
CA ALA A 53 18.05 13.81 22.85
C ALA A 53 18.50 13.21 21.50
N VAL A 54 18.09 11.98 21.19
CA VAL A 54 18.41 11.31 19.92
C VAL A 54 17.74 12.01 18.73
N MET A 55 16.51 12.49 18.91
CA MET A 55 15.78 13.20 17.85
C MET A 55 16.47 14.52 17.46
N VAL A 56 16.95 15.27 18.45
CA VAL A 56 17.73 16.49 18.23
C VAL A 56 19.10 16.17 17.61
N ALA A 57 19.72 15.05 17.99
CA ALA A 57 21.05 14.67 17.51
C ALA A 57 21.09 14.21 16.04
N ILE A 58 20.02 13.59 15.51
CA ILE A 58 20.10 12.87 14.23
C ILE A 58 19.59 13.68 13.02
N ASN A 59 18.93 14.83 13.21
CA ASN A 59 18.29 15.63 12.14
C ASN A 59 17.70 14.74 11.01
N PRO A 60 16.55 14.09 11.25
CA PRO A 60 16.01 13.06 10.36
C PRO A 60 15.78 13.58 8.93
N GLY A 61 15.48 14.87 8.75
CA GLY A 61 15.34 15.48 7.43
C GLY A 61 16.62 15.41 6.61
N LYS A 62 17.78 15.72 7.22
CA LYS A 62 19.09 15.64 6.56
C LYS A 62 19.44 14.20 6.16
N ARG A 63 19.12 13.22 7.01
CA ARG A 63 19.36 11.80 6.70
C ARG A 63 18.54 11.30 5.52
N LEU A 64 17.28 11.73 5.43
CA LEU A 64 16.41 11.39 4.31
C LEU A 64 16.84 12.08 3.00
N ALA A 65 17.31 13.33 3.08
CA ALA A 65 17.92 14.04 1.94
C ALA A 65 19.15 13.28 1.42
N GLN A 66 20.07 12.89 2.31
CA GLN A 66 21.27 12.11 1.97
C GLN A 66 20.94 10.77 1.29
N ALA A 67 19.89 10.09 1.74
CA ALA A 67 19.44 8.84 1.13
C ALA A 67 18.94 9.04 -0.31
N ARG A 68 18.12 10.07 -0.55
CA ARG A 68 17.64 10.43 -1.90
C ARG A 68 18.77 10.91 -2.80
N ASP A 69 19.71 11.69 -2.27
CA ASP A 69 20.88 12.14 -3.01
C ASP A 69 21.79 10.99 -3.44
N SER A 70 21.98 9.99 -2.58
CA SER A 70 22.68 8.76 -2.94
C SER A 70 21.99 8.03 -4.09
N GLN A 71 20.66 7.97 -4.07
CA GLN A 71 19.86 7.40 -5.16
C GLN A 71 20.02 8.19 -6.47
N ARG A 72 19.90 9.53 -6.44
CA ARG A 72 20.11 10.39 -7.62
C ARG A 72 21.47 10.16 -8.27
N LYS A 73 22.53 10.12 -7.46
CA LYS A 73 23.90 9.88 -7.93
C LYS A 73 24.05 8.50 -8.58
N SER A 74 23.41 7.47 -8.01
CA SER A 74 23.40 6.12 -8.57
C SER A 74 22.67 6.06 -9.90
N GLU A 75 21.48 6.65 -9.99
CA GLU A 75 20.64 6.67 -11.18
C GLU A 75 21.29 7.44 -12.34
N LEU A 76 21.84 8.62 -12.07
CA LEU A 76 22.64 9.35 -13.08
C LEU A 76 23.87 8.56 -13.53
N GLY A 77 24.49 7.79 -12.62
CA GLY A 77 25.60 6.91 -12.96
C GLY A 77 25.18 5.75 -13.88
N VAL A 78 23.97 5.22 -13.72
CA VAL A 78 23.40 4.22 -14.65
C VAL A 78 23.16 4.84 -16.02
N LEU A 79 22.48 6.00 -16.07
CA LEU A 79 22.21 6.73 -17.30
C LEU A 79 23.50 7.05 -18.08
N ALA A 80 24.54 7.53 -17.41
CA ALA A 80 25.82 7.83 -18.03
C ALA A 80 26.45 6.60 -18.71
N ARG A 81 26.40 5.43 -18.07
CA ARG A 81 26.91 4.17 -18.66
C ARG A 81 26.05 3.71 -19.84
N THR A 82 24.74 3.86 -19.75
CA THR A 82 23.83 3.53 -20.85
C THR A 82 24.10 4.43 -22.07
N LEU A 83 24.26 5.74 -21.86
CA LEU A 83 24.58 6.69 -22.93
C LEU A 83 25.92 6.36 -23.59
N GLN A 84 26.93 5.95 -22.81
CA GLN A 84 28.19 5.45 -23.37
C GLN A 84 27.98 4.23 -24.26
N GLY A 85 27.13 3.28 -23.85
CA GLY A 85 26.76 2.13 -24.68
C GLY A 85 26.09 2.55 -25.99
N TYR A 86 25.17 3.51 -25.94
CA TYR A 86 24.53 4.06 -27.13
C TYR A 86 25.55 4.69 -28.10
N TYR A 87 26.51 5.45 -27.58
CA TYR A 87 27.56 6.06 -28.39
C TYR A 87 28.42 5.01 -29.11
N VAL A 88 28.73 3.88 -28.46
CA VAL A 88 29.50 2.78 -29.08
C VAL A 88 28.77 2.21 -30.30
N ASP A 89 27.44 2.15 -30.25
CA ASP A 89 26.64 1.55 -31.32
C ASP A 89 26.26 2.53 -32.43
N LYS A 90 26.03 3.80 -32.08
CA LYS A 90 25.47 4.82 -32.99
C LYS A 90 26.45 5.93 -33.35
N PHE A 91 27.64 5.95 -32.74
CA PHE A 91 28.69 6.98 -32.91
C PHE A 91 28.22 8.43 -32.64
N ALA A 92 27.11 8.58 -31.91
CA ALA A 92 26.53 9.86 -31.50
C ALA A 92 25.68 9.64 -30.24
N TYR A 93 25.50 10.66 -29.42
CA TYR A 93 24.56 10.62 -28.29
C TYR A 93 23.12 10.91 -28.77
N PRO A 94 22.10 10.39 -28.07
CA PRO A 94 20.71 10.50 -28.53
C PRO A 94 20.22 11.96 -28.60
N ASN A 95 19.59 12.31 -29.72
CA ASN A 95 18.99 13.62 -30.02
C ASN A 95 17.61 13.42 -30.71
N PRO A 96 16.72 14.44 -30.72
CA PRO A 96 15.49 14.39 -31.49
C PRO A 96 15.79 14.56 -32.99
N ASP A 97 15.04 13.84 -33.82
CA ASP A 97 15.04 13.98 -35.28
C ASP A 97 13.94 14.98 -35.71
N PRO A 98 14.21 15.95 -36.61
CA PRO A 98 15.48 16.25 -37.27
C PRO A 98 16.44 17.09 -36.41
N PRO A 99 17.77 16.97 -36.61
CA PRO A 99 18.78 17.67 -35.82
C PRO A 99 18.73 19.19 -36.03
N GLY A 100 18.47 19.94 -34.95
CA GLY A 100 18.47 21.40 -34.97
C GLY A 100 18.68 22.01 -33.59
N SER A 101 19.86 22.60 -33.38
CA SER A 101 20.30 23.37 -32.20
C SER A 101 20.31 22.64 -30.84
N ASP A 102 20.98 23.25 -29.85
CA ASP A 102 21.20 22.77 -28.48
C ASP A 102 20.04 21.93 -27.96
N PHE A 103 20.29 20.63 -27.74
CA PHE A 103 19.29 19.73 -27.19
C PHE A 103 19.41 19.70 -25.67
N MET A 104 18.30 20.03 -25.02
CA MET A 104 18.13 19.93 -23.58
C MET A 104 16.75 19.37 -23.31
N ALA A 105 16.68 18.28 -22.56
CA ALA A 105 15.44 17.63 -22.17
C ALA A 105 15.45 17.25 -20.71
N ASP A 106 14.30 17.37 -20.05
CA ASP A 106 14.17 16.99 -18.65
C ASP A 106 13.17 15.85 -18.41
N SER A 107 13.29 15.19 -17.27
CA SER A 107 12.49 14.00 -16.95
C SER A 107 10.99 14.27 -16.79
N THR A 108 10.51 15.52 -16.90
CA THR A 108 9.08 15.87 -16.95
C THR A 108 8.48 15.65 -18.34
N GLU A 109 9.29 15.62 -19.40
CA GLU A 109 8.85 15.57 -20.80
C GLU A 109 8.24 14.22 -21.22
N GLY A 110 8.34 13.19 -20.38
CA GLY A 110 7.67 11.91 -20.63
C GLY A 110 8.45 10.71 -20.12
N PRO A 111 8.05 9.48 -20.50
CA PRO A 111 8.81 8.27 -20.19
C PRO A 111 10.06 8.10 -21.08
N ASP A 112 10.10 8.82 -22.21
CA ASP A 112 11.17 8.82 -23.22
C ASP A 112 11.86 10.19 -23.32
N TRP A 113 12.07 10.83 -22.17
CA TRP A 113 12.68 12.16 -22.08
C TRP A 113 14.14 12.21 -22.56
N ILE A 114 14.79 11.04 -22.71
CA ILE A 114 15.98 10.91 -23.55
C ILE A 114 15.58 10.01 -24.73
N PRO A 115 15.65 10.52 -25.98
CA PRO A 115 15.22 9.78 -27.14
C PRO A 115 16.06 8.52 -27.34
N ASN A 116 15.51 7.50 -28.01
CA ASN A 116 16.22 6.31 -28.50
C ASN A 116 16.94 5.44 -27.43
N LEU A 117 16.74 5.69 -26.13
CA LEU A 117 17.26 4.82 -25.06
C LEU A 117 16.35 3.64 -24.73
N ARG A 118 15.03 3.82 -24.87
CA ARG A 118 14.03 2.75 -24.74
C ARG A 118 13.65 2.23 -26.13
N PRO A 119 13.37 0.93 -26.29
CA PRO A 119 13.49 -0.15 -25.30
C PRO A 119 14.89 -0.79 -25.24
N ASP A 120 15.78 -0.48 -26.17
CA ASP A 120 16.97 -1.29 -26.47
C ASP A 120 18.10 -1.18 -25.42
N TYR A 121 18.26 -0.02 -24.78
CA TYR A 121 19.37 0.24 -23.85
C TYR A 121 18.94 0.30 -22.38
N LEU A 122 17.71 0.75 -22.12
CA LEU A 122 17.08 0.76 -20.80
C LEU A 122 15.61 0.37 -20.94
N LYS A 123 15.10 -0.43 -20.01
CA LYS A 123 13.67 -0.77 -19.94
C LYS A 123 12.82 0.45 -19.55
N ASN A 124 13.30 1.22 -18.58
CA ASN A 124 12.66 2.43 -18.06
C ASN A 124 13.76 3.46 -17.76
N ILE A 125 13.58 4.70 -18.21
CA ILE A 125 14.52 5.78 -17.92
C ILE A 125 14.21 6.32 -16.50
N PRO A 126 15.18 6.33 -15.57
CA PRO A 126 14.97 6.85 -14.21
C PRO A 126 14.45 8.28 -14.18
N LYS A 127 13.75 8.62 -13.10
CA LYS A 127 13.27 9.98 -12.79
C LYS A 127 13.64 10.31 -11.34
N ASP A 128 13.80 11.60 -11.02
CA ASP A 128 14.19 12.05 -9.68
C ASP A 128 13.30 11.45 -8.59
N PRO A 129 13.77 10.97 -7.42
CA PRO A 129 12.93 10.35 -6.39
C PRO A 129 11.74 11.19 -5.91
N LYS A 130 11.81 12.52 -6.01
CA LYS A 130 10.70 13.44 -5.69
C LYS A 130 9.73 13.64 -6.87
N GLN A 131 10.21 13.49 -8.10
CA GLN A 131 9.39 13.49 -9.31
C GLN A 131 8.75 12.12 -9.60
N ALA A 132 9.55 11.09 -9.43
CA ALA A 132 9.24 9.68 -9.39
C ALA A 132 8.58 9.28 -8.07
N GLY A 133 7.96 10.23 -7.35
CA GLY A 133 7.06 9.90 -6.25
C GLY A 133 6.28 8.67 -6.68
N VAL A 134 6.33 7.61 -5.85
CA VAL A 134 6.18 6.17 -6.16
C VAL A 134 5.06 5.81 -7.18
N PHE A 135 4.15 6.74 -7.44
CA PHE A 135 3.08 6.80 -8.44
C PHE A 135 3.47 6.94 -9.93
N VAL A 136 4.59 7.56 -10.33
CA VAL A 136 4.84 7.83 -11.77
C VAL A 136 5.37 6.61 -12.54
N TYR A 137 6.08 5.70 -11.86
CA TYR A 137 6.62 4.47 -12.48
C TYR A 137 5.54 3.43 -12.83
N LEU A 138 4.39 3.45 -12.15
CA LEU A 138 3.24 2.59 -12.46
C LEU A 138 2.38 3.16 -13.61
N ALA A 139 2.26 4.49 -13.72
CA ALA A 139 1.54 5.14 -14.82
C ALA A 139 2.22 4.94 -16.19
N GLY A 140 3.56 4.89 -16.24
CA GLY A 140 4.32 4.68 -17.48
C GLY A 140 4.20 3.27 -18.08
N LEU A 141 4.07 2.25 -17.24
CA LEU A 141 3.89 0.86 -17.68
C LEU A 141 2.49 0.61 -18.27
N PHE A 142 1.46 1.29 -17.78
CA PHE A 142 0.11 1.23 -18.35
C PHE A 142 -0.03 2.03 -19.66
N LYS A 143 0.67 3.15 -19.80
CA LYS A 143 0.60 3.98 -21.02
C LYS A 143 1.25 3.31 -22.25
N THR A 144 2.26 2.48 -22.04
CA THR A 144 3.01 1.83 -23.14
C THR A 144 2.27 0.61 -23.72
N ILE A 145 1.38 -0.04 -22.96
CA ILE A 145 0.58 -1.18 -23.46
C ILE A 145 -0.73 -0.70 -24.11
N PHE A 146 -1.24 0.48 -23.75
CA PHE A 146 -2.56 0.97 -24.19
C PHE A 146 -2.53 1.78 -25.50
N LEU A 147 -1.41 2.38 -25.89
CA LEU A 147 -1.36 3.31 -27.03
C LEU A 147 -1.04 2.70 -28.40
N GLU A 148 -0.48 1.49 -28.49
CA GLU A 148 -0.18 0.90 -29.81
C GLU A 148 -1.36 0.16 -30.47
N THR A 149 -2.51 0.03 -29.80
CA THR A 149 -3.67 -0.70 -30.33
C THR A 149 -4.90 0.15 -30.67
N PHE A 150 -4.92 1.46 -30.37
CA PHE A 150 -6.13 2.28 -30.47
C PHE A 150 -6.01 3.53 -31.35
N GLN A 151 -5.06 3.59 -32.28
CA GLN A 151 -4.87 4.78 -33.14
C GLN A 151 -5.59 4.73 -34.49
N ASN A 152 -6.77 4.09 -34.57
CA ASN A 152 -7.67 4.16 -35.73
C ASN A 152 -9.16 4.20 -35.31
N ILE A 153 -9.55 5.11 -34.42
CA ILE A 153 -10.98 5.38 -34.16
C ILE A 153 -11.28 6.86 -34.47
N PRO A 154 -12.27 7.17 -35.32
CA PRO A 154 -12.67 8.53 -35.67
C PRO A 154 -13.18 9.35 -34.47
N THR A 155 -13.07 10.67 -34.61
CA THR A 155 -13.20 11.75 -33.61
C THR A 155 -14.58 12.02 -33.00
N ASP A 156 -15.51 11.06 -32.96
CA ASP A 156 -16.91 11.35 -32.57
C ASP A 156 -17.38 10.69 -31.25
N VAL A 157 -16.48 10.31 -30.34
CA VAL A 157 -16.87 9.76 -29.02
C VAL A 157 -16.15 10.46 -27.86
N ALA A 158 -16.31 11.78 -27.76
CA ALA A 158 -15.96 12.55 -26.56
C ALA A 158 -17.18 12.70 -25.64
N ALA A 159 -17.73 11.59 -25.15
CA ALA A 159 -18.56 11.55 -23.94
C ALA A 159 -18.74 10.08 -23.53
N GLN A 160 -18.49 9.78 -22.24
CA GLN A 160 -18.72 8.51 -21.54
C GLN A 160 -17.58 7.46 -21.57
N SER A 161 -16.70 7.54 -20.58
CA SER A 161 -16.37 6.37 -19.75
C SER A 161 -15.92 6.88 -18.37
N GLY A 162 -16.59 6.44 -17.31
CA GLY A 162 -16.10 6.66 -15.95
C GLY A 162 -14.90 5.74 -15.75
N THR A 163 -13.80 6.24 -15.22
CA THR A 163 -12.73 5.35 -14.78
C THR A 163 -13.20 4.62 -13.53
N PHE A 164 -13.08 3.29 -13.48
CA PHE A 164 -13.36 2.49 -12.29
C PHE A 164 -12.61 3.06 -11.07
N PRO A 165 -13.19 3.00 -9.85
CA PRO A 165 -12.42 3.15 -8.64
C PRO A 165 -11.33 2.08 -8.59
N THR A 166 -10.10 2.47 -8.28
CA THR A 166 -8.95 1.57 -8.29
C THR A 166 -8.40 1.40 -6.89
N VAL A 167 -8.16 0.16 -6.47
CA VAL A 167 -7.51 -0.13 -5.19
C VAL A 167 -6.00 0.14 -5.34
N MET A 168 -5.55 1.19 -4.67
CA MET A 168 -4.17 1.67 -4.74
C MET A 168 -3.24 0.97 -3.74
N ALA A 169 -3.76 0.63 -2.56
CA ALA A 169 -3.00 -0.04 -1.52
C ALA A 169 -3.93 -0.76 -0.54
N THR A 170 -3.42 -1.81 0.09
CA THR A 170 -4.12 -2.57 1.12
C THR A 170 -3.21 -2.83 2.31
N ASN A 171 -3.79 -3.04 3.48
CA ASN A 171 -3.07 -3.56 4.65
C ASN A 171 -3.89 -4.61 5.38
N THR A 172 -3.21 -5.43 6.17
CA THR A 172 -3.85 -6.39 7.06
C THR A 172 -3.28 -6.23 8.47
N SER A 173 -4.12 -6.51 9.46
CA SER A 173 -3.72 -6.51 10.87
C SER A 173 -4.61 -7.46 11.66
N GLN A 174 -4.17 -7.79 12.87
CA GLN A 174 -4.90 -8.69 13.76
C GLN A 174 -4.53 -8.45 15.21
N GLU A 175 -5.47 -8.74 16.10
CA GLU A 175 -5.21 -8.89 17.53
C GLU A 175 -5.34 -10.37 17.89
N ALA A 176 -4.19 -11.05 18.06
CA ALA A 176 -4.15 -12.44 18.49
C ALA A 176 -4.43 -12.60 20.00
N GLY A 177 -4.16 -11.56 20.78
CA GLY A 177 -4.55 -11.46 22.19
C GLY A 177 -5.96 -10.91 22.32
N GLU A 178 -6.63 -11.26 23.42
CA GLU A 178 -7.94 -10.66 23.72
C GLU A 178 -7.73 -9.21 24.19
N THR A 179 -8.36 -8.26 23.50
CA THR A 179 -8.32 -6.82 23.81
C THR A 179 -9.68 -6.16 23.55
N THR A 180 -9.92 -5.00 24.16
CA THR A 180 -11.06 -4.13 23.84
C THR A 180 -10.67 -2.99 22.89
N ASN A 181 -9.36 -2.74 22.73
CA ASN A 181 -8.79 -1.74 21.83
C ASN A 181 -8.02 -2.46 20.73
N HIS A 182 -8.55 -2.41 19.52
CA HIS A 182 -8.03 -3.16 18.37
C HIS A 182 -7.29 -2.20 17.45
N THR A 183 -6.01 -2.46 17.22
CA THR A 183 -5.18 -1.63 16.34
C THR A 183 -5.35 -2.10 14.91
N VAL A 184 -6.00 -1.28 14.09
CA VAL A 184 -6.16 -1.53 12.66
C VAL A 184 -5.12 -0.75 11.90
N LEU A 185 -4.24 -1.44 11.17
CA LEU A 185 -3.24 -0.80 10.32
C LEU A 185 -3.90 -0.25 9.05
N LEU A 186 -3.56 0.98 8.68
CA LEU A 186 -3.97 1.61 7.42
C LEU A 186 -2.93 1.34 6.32
N PRO A 187 -3.30 1.44 5.02
CA PRO A 187 -2.37 1.18 3.92
C PRO A 187 -1.09 2.02 3.99
N PHE A 188 0.06 1.36 3.87
CA PHE A 188 1.37 2.00 3.83
C PHE A 188 1.56 2.79 2.52
N GLY A 189 2.38 3.84 2.53
CA GLY A 189 2.68 4.64 1.33
C GLY A 189 1.93 5.98 1.22
N GLY A 190 1.53 6.54 2.35
CA GLY A 190 0.88 7.86 2.45
C GLY A 190 -0.60 7.79 2.08
N VAL A 191 -1.48 8.14 2.99
CA VAL A 191 -2.90 8.32 2.65
C VAL A 191 -3.00 9.62 1.84
N THR A 192 -3.36 9.52 0.56
CA THR A 192 -3.54 10.69 -0.31
C THR A 192 -4.87 11.35 0.03
N ALA A 193 -4.86 12.64 0.35
CA ALA A 193 -6.10 13.38 0.58
C ALA A 193 -7.03 13.27 -0.64
N GLY A 194 -8.31 12.99 -0.39
CA GLY A 194 -9.33 12.76 -1.41
C GLY A 194 -9.59 11.28 -1.74
N ASP A 195 -8.65 10.37 -1.49
CA ASP A 195 -8.90 8.93 -1.67
C ASP A 195 -9.93 8.40 -0.67
N LEU A 196 -10.63 7.33 -1.03
CA LEU A 196 -11.52 6.60 -0.14
C LEU A 196 -10.73 5.57 0.66
N LEU A 197 -10.87 5.60 1.99
CA LEU A 197 -10.44 4.52 2.87
C LEU A 197 -11.61 3.62 3.23
N VAL A 198 -11.40 2.31 3.18
CA VAL A 198 -12.36 1.30 3.65
C VAL A 198 -11.65 0.34 4.60
N VAL A 199 -12.29 0.03 5.72
CA VAL A 199 -11.82 -0.95 6.70
C VAL A 199 -12.87 -2.03 6.90
N TYR A 200 -12.45 -3.29 6.80
CA TYR A 200 -13.22 -4.45 7.23
C TYR A 200 -12.69 -4.97 8.55
N PHE A 201 -13.59 -5.19 9.49
CA PHE A 201 -13.30 -5.56 10.85
C PHE A 201 -14.09 -6.80 11.25
N ALA A 202 -13.40 -7.86 11.65
CA ALA A 202 -14.03 -9.08 12.17
C ALA A 202 -13.65 -9.33 13.63
N LEU A 203 -14.62 -9.76 14.43
CA LEU A 203 -14.41 -10.26 15.80
C LEU A 203 -15.32 -11.45 16.09
N ALA A 204 -14.93 -12.26 17.07
CA ALA A 204 -15.79 -13.32 17.56
C ALA A 204 -16.87 -12.73 18.48
N ARG A 205 -18.08 -13.29 18.37
CA ARG A 205 -19.25 -13.07 19.24
C ARG A 205 -19.98 -11.75 18.97
N LYS A 206 -20.87 -11.36 19.89
CA LYS A 206 -21.90 -10.34 19.67
C LYS A 206 -21.46 -8.92 20.06
N GLU A 207 -20.17 -8.69 20.26
CA GLU A 207 -19.73 -7.40 20.81
C GLU A 207 -20.08 -6.23 19.88
N THR A 208 -20.35 -5.08 20.50
CA THR A 208 -20.55 -3.82 19.78
C THR A 208 -19.22 -3.30 19.28
N ILE A 209 -19.18 -2.77 18.06
CA ILE A 209 -18.00 -2.17 17.43
C ILE A 209 -18.19 -0.65 17.40
N THR A 210 -17.19 0.08 17.88
CA THR A 210 -17.16 1.54 17.91
C THR A 210 -15.98 2.04 17.11
N TRP A 211 -16.27 2.86 16.11
CA TRP A 211 -15.28 3.45 15.21
C TRP A 211 -14.75 4.78 15.74
N PRO A 212 -13.49 5.14 15.44
CA PRO A 212 -12.93 6.43 15.84
C PRO A 212 -13.57 7.59 15.08
N VAL A 213 -13.40 8.81 15.60
CA VAL A 213 -13.94 10.02 14.97
C VAL A 213 -13.47 10.17 13.52
N GLY A 214 -14.39 10.55 12.64
CA GLY A 214 -14.16 10.70 11.20
C GLY A 214 -14.31 9.41 10.39
N TRP A 215 -14.67 8.28 11.02
CA TRP A 215 -15.01 7.04 10.34
C TRP A 215 -16.52 6.79 10.40
N THR A 216 -17.11 6.44 9.26
CA THR A 216 -18.54 6.19 9.11
C THR A 216 -18.76 4.71 8.83
N GLN A 217 -19.53 4.05 9.69
CA GLN A 217 -19.93 2.66 9.48
C GLN A 217 -21.01 2.56 8.40
N PHE A 218 -20.84 1.65 7.44
CA PHE A 218 -21.81 1.43 6.35
C PHE A 218 -22.46 0.04 6.37
N PHE A 219 -21.87 -0.92 7.09
CA PHE A 219 -22.57 -2.14 7.50
C PHE A 219 -21.98 -2.71 8.79
N ASN A 220 -22.78 -3.46 9.55
CA ASN A 220 -22.35 -4.15 10.76
C ASN A 220 -23.35 -5.25 11.11
N GLY A 221 -22.92 -6.51 11.03
CA GLY A 221 -23.77 -7.66 11.32
C GLY A 221 -22.99 -8.88 11.76
N ALA A 222 -23.71 -9.94 12.10
CA ALA A 222 -23.14 -11.20 12.55
C ALA A 222 -23.78 -12.36 11.80
N SER A 223 -23.14 -13.52 11.83
CA SER A 223 -23.54 -14.76 11.13
C SER A 223 -24.90 -15.39 11.56
N GLY A 224 -25.84 -14.63 12.15
CA GLY A 224 -27.16 -15.07 12.62
C GLY A 224 -27.34 -15.13 14.15
N GLN A 225 -28.37 -15.84 14.64
CA GLN A 225 -28.62 -16.18 16.06
C GLN A 225 -28.59 -17.72 16.21
N ILE A 226 -28.20 -18.41 17.28
CA ILE A 226 -28.16 -18.20 18.75
C ILE A 226 -26.79 -18.71 19.29
N GLY A 227 -26.32 -18.18 20.42
CA GLY A 227 -25.23 -18.77 21.21
C GLY A 227 -23.89 -18.02 21.17
N ASN A 228 -22.86 -18.66 21.74
CA ASN A 228 -21.52 -18.10 21.93
C ASN A 228 -20.60 -18.20 20.69
N GLU A 229 -21.03 -18.86 19.63
CA GLU A 229 -20.23 -19.12 18.42
C GLU A 229 -20.76 -18.28 17.26
N LEU A 230 -20.41 -17.00 17.24
CA LEU A 230 -20.77 -16.09 16.15
C LEU A 230 -19.53 -15.40 15.64
N VAL A 231 -19.51 -15.06 14.35
CA VAL A 231 -18.56 -14.10 13.81
C VAL A 231 -19.31 -12.82 13.47
N ARG A 232 -18.74 -11.69 13.89
CA ARG A 232 -19.20 -10.36 13.54
C ARG A 232 -18.31 -9.80 12.46
N LEU A 233 -18.91 -9.14 11.47
CA LEU A 233 -18.23 -8.47 10.38
C LEU A 233 -18.83 -7.07 10.23
N ALA A 234 -17.97 -6.05 10.23
CA ALA A 234 -18.36 -4.67 10.05
C ALA A 234 -17.43 -3.98 9.05
N GLY A 235 -17.99 -2.97 8.38
CA GLY A 235 -17.28 -2.11 7.45
C GLY A 235 -17.47 -0.65 7.82
N ALA A 236 -16.38 0.11 7.79
CA ALA A 236 -16.41 1.56 7.86
C ALA A 236 -15.58 2.18 6.75
N TRP A 237 -15.92 3.41 6.40
CA TRP A 237 -15.20 4.21 5.44
C TRP A 237 -14.81 5.56 6.02
N ARG A 238 -13.83 6.19 5.39
CA ARG A 238 -13.44 7.59 5.62
C ARG A 238 -12.96 8.19 4.30
N LYS A 239 -13.29 9.46 4.05
CA LYS A 239 -12.61 10.24 3.01
C LYS A 239 -11.26 10.69 3.57
N ALA A 240 -10.19 10.34 2.88
CA ALA A 240 -8.85 10.73 3.28
C ALA A 240 -8.68 12.25 3.31
N ASP A 241 -8.13 12.78 4.39
CA ASP A 241 -7.71 14.18 4.52
C ASP A 241 -6.19 14.34 4.66
N GLY A 242 -5.45 13.21 4.76
CA GLY A 242 -4.00 13.17 4.90
C GLY A 242 -3.50 13.15 6.35
N SER A 243 -4.41 13.18 7.33
CA SER A 243 -4.10 13.16 8.77
C SER A 243 -4.21 11.78 9.43
N GLU A 244 -4.59 10.74 8.68
CA GLU A 244 -5.03 9.45 9.22
C GLU A 244 -3.94 8.62 9.94
N GLY A 245 -2.68 9.04 9.89
CA GLY A 245 -1.57 8.30 10.48
C GLY A 245 -1.38 6.92 9.84
N LEU A 246 -0.76 5.99 10.58
CA LEU A 246 -0.48 4.62 10.11
C LEU A 246 -1.53 3.59 10.59
N SER A 247 -2.36 3.96 11.55
CA SER A 247 -3.29 3.05 12.20
C SER A 247 -4.42 3.79 12.90
N ILE A 248 -5.54 3.10 13.06
CA ILE A 248 -6.68 3.55 13.86
C ILE A 248 -6.94 2.59 15.02
N ILE A 249 -7.59 3.08 16.07
CA ILE A 249 -8.08 2.25 17.16
C ILE A 249 -9.58 2.07 17.02
N VAL A 250 -10.00 0.83 16.79
CA VAL A 250 -11.40 0.42 16.82
C VAL A 250 -11.66 -0.24 18.17
N THR A 251 -12.73 0.15 18.86
CA THR A 251 -13.03 -0.43 20.17
C THR A 251 -14.18 -1.41 20.10
N SER A 252 -14.06 -2.53 20.81
CA SER A 252 -15.17 -3.45 21.03
C SER A 252 -15.81 -3.19 22.40
N GLN A 253 -16.98 -3.79 22.65
CA GLN A 253 -17.72 -3.64 23.91
C GLN A 253 -16.80 -3.67 25.15
N SER A 254 -17.01 -2.69 26.04
CA SER A 254 -16.20 -2.53 27.25
C SER A 254 -16.36 -3.72 28.19
N GLY A 255 -15.24 -4.22 28.72
CA GLY A 255 -15.22 -5.34 29.67
C GLY A 255 -15.26 -6.74 29.05
N THR A 256 -15.33 -6.85 27.72
CA THR A 256 -15.37 -8.12 26.98
C THR A 256 -14.24 -8.14 25.95
N PRO A 257 -13.00 -8.50 26.34
CA PRO A 257 -11.87 -8.49 25.44
C PRO A 257 -12.04 -9.59 24.38
N ARG A 258 -11.63 -9.31 23.14
CA ARG A 258 -11.80 -10.19 21.98
C ARG A 258 -10.55 -10.20 21.12
N ARG A 259 -10.45 -11.26 20.31
CA ARG A 259 -9.52 -11.33 19.18
C ARG A 259 -10.19 -10.80 17.93
N SER A 260 -9.40 -10.30 17.00
CA SER A 260 -9.90 -9.62 15.82
C SER A 260 -8.96 -9.74 14.63
N ALA A 261 -9.53 -9.61 13.45
CA ALA A 261 -8.81 -9.66 12.17
C ALA A 261 -9.34 -8.54 11.27
N HIS A 262 -8.44 -7.83 10.60
CA HIS A 262 -8.79 -6.59 9.91
C HIS A 262 -8.09 -6.46 8.55
N GLN A 263 -8.80 -5.82 7.62
CA GLN A 263 -8.29 -5.45 6.32
C GLN A 263 -8.59 -3.98 6.07
N SER A 264 -7.67 -3.28 5.43
CA SER A 264 -7.86 -1.88 5.05
C SER A 264 -7.48 -1.65 3.60
N TYR A 265 -8.19 -0.74 2.94
CA TYR A 265 -8.08 -0.40 1.53
C TYR A 265 -7.93 1.11 1.37
N ARG A 266 -7.07 1.52 0.43
CA ARG A 266 -7.01 2.87 -0.14
C ARG A 266 -7.46 2.78 -1.58
N ILE A 267 -8.51 3.52 -1.93
CA ILE A 267 -9.18 3.47 -3.22
C ILE A 267 -9.17 4.86 -3.83
N SER A 268 -8.63 4.99 -5.04
CA SER A 268 -8.65 6.25 -5.80
C SER A 268 -9.73 6.20 -6.88
N GLY A 269 -10.18 7.36 -7.36
CA GLY A 269 -11.25 7.45 -8.35
C GLY A 269 -12.64 7.06 -7.84
N ALA A 270 -12.82 6.95 -6.53
CA ALA A 270 -14.13 6.75 -5.92
C ALA A 270 -14.93 8.05 -5.89
N ALA A 271 -16.26 7.96 -5.95
CA ALA A 271 -17.14 9.09 -5.68
C ALA A 271 -16.90 9.65 -4.27
N ASP A 272 -17.22 10.93 -4.08
CA ASP A 272 -17.14 11.52 -2.75
C ASP A 272 -18.06 10.75 -1.78
N PRO A 273 -17.52 10.07 -0.76
CA PRO A 273 -18.34 9.23 0.10
C PRO A 273 -19.26 10.05 1.01
N ALA A 274 -19.08 11.38 1.10
CA ALA A 274 -20.03 12.26 1.77
C ALA A 274 -21.37 12.36 1.02
N SER A 275 -21.37 12.18 -0.30
CA SER A 275 -22.60 12.20 -1.13
C SER A 275 -23.02 10.80 -1.58
N LEU A 276 -22.06 9.96 -2.00
CA LEU A 276 -22.28 8.60 -2.47
C LEU A 276 -21.33 7.64 -1.74
N PRO A 277 -21.63 7.27 -0.48
CA PRO A 277 -20.81 6.35 0.29
C PRO A 277 -20.81 4.95 -0.34
N PRO A 278 -19.79 4.12 -0.08
CA PRO A 278 -19.81 2.70 -0.43
C PRO A 278 -21.08 2.03 0.07
N GLN A 279 -21.68 1.20 -0.78
CA GLN A 279 -22.89 0.46 -0.45
C GLN A 279 -22.58 -1.01 -0.23
N ALA A 280 -23.30 -1.60 0.71
CA ALA A 280 -23.16 -3.00 1.07
C ALA A 280 -24.51 -3.71 0.87
N SER A 281 -24.46 -4.98 0.47
CA SER A 281 -25.62 -5.86 0.52
C SER A 281 -26.08 -6.06 1.98
N GLY A 282 -27.22 -6.72 2.15
CA GLY A 282 -27.49 -7.36 3.43
C GLY A 282 -26.35 -8.33 3.80
N LEU A 283 -26.02 -8.41 5.08
CA LEU A 283 -25.06 -9.40 5.58
C LEU A 283 -25.77 -10.75 5.69
N LEU A 284 -25.20 -11.79 5.08
CA LEU A 284 -25.68 -13.16 5.18
C LEU A 284 -24.75 -13.99 6.06
N GLY A 285 -25.33 -14.87 6.86
CA GLY A 285 -24.58 -15.84 7.68
C GLY A 285 -24.91 -17.27 7.32
N GLY A 286 -23.96 -18.17 7.50
CA GLY A 286 -24.13 -19.60 7.25
C GLY A 286 -23.10 -20.46 7.98
N THR A 287 -23.19 -21.78 7.79
CA THR A 287 -22.18 -22.76 8.27
C THR A 287 -21.83 -23.71 7.14
N SER A 288 -20.68 -23.50 6.51
CA SER A 288 -20.19 -24.32 5.40
C SER A 288 -18.71 -24.01 5.16
N THR A 289 -18.11 -24.68 4.16
CA THR A 289 -16.81 -24.30 3.59
C THR A 289 -16.90 -23.22 2.51
N THR A 290 -18.10 -22.70 2.24
CA THR A 290 -18.41 -21.86 1.08
C THR A 290 -19.17 -20.58 1.46
N PRO A 291 -18.52 -19.60 2.12
CA PRO A 291 -19.16 -18.32 2.40
C PRO A 291 -19.66 -17.66 1.11
N ASN A 292 -20.95 -17.35 1.05
CA ASN A 292 -21.59 -16.73 -0.11
C ASN A 292 -22.20 -15.39 0.29
N PRO A 293 -21.63 -14.24 -0.10
CA PRO A 293 -22.27 -12.95 0.11
C PRO A 293 -23.55 -12.83 -0.74
N LEU A 294 -24.48 -11.95 -0.34
CA LEU A 294 -25.68 -11.68 -1.14
C LEU A 294 -25.34 -10.84 -2.36
N SER A 295 -26.16 -10.95 -3.41
CA SER A 295 -26.10 -10.00 -4.51
C SER A 295 -26.38 -8.57 -4.04
N LEU A 296 -25.78 -7.60 -4.73
CA LEU A 296 -25.97 -6.18 -4.46
C LEU A 296 -26.38 -5.47 -5.74
N SER A 297 -27.43 -4.65 -5.65
CA SER A 297 -27.86 -3.70 -6.67
C SER A 297 -27.69 -2.27 -6.13
N PRO A 298 -26.54 -1.61 -6.37
CA PRO A 298 -26.26 -0.29 -5.82
C PRO A 298 -27.24 0.77 -6.33
N THR A 299 -27.54 1.77 -5.51
CA THR A 299 -28.40 2.89 -5.94
C THR A 299 -27.68 3.73 -6.99
N GLY A 300 -28.21 3.85 -8.20
CA GLY A 300 -27.54 4.57 -9.29
C GLY A 300 -27.48 3.80 -10.60
N GLY A 301 -27.98 2.55 -10.62
CA GLY A 301 -28.04 1.71 -11.80
C GLY A 301 -26.65 1.31 -12.29
N THR A 302 -26.52 1.02 -13.58
CA THR A 302 -25.26 0.61 -14.20
C THR A 302 -24.23 1.73 -14.13
N LYS A 303 -23.12 1.46 -13.43
CA LYS A 303 -21.92 2.30 -13.38
C LYS A 303 -20.69 1.40 -13.32
N ASP A 304 -19.53 2.00 -13.54
CA ASP A 304 -18.22 1.35 -13.47
C ASP A 304 -17.80 1.15 -12.00
N TYR A 305 -18.44 0.21 -11.31
CA TYR A 305 -18.20 -0.07 -9.89
C TYR A 305 -16.93 -0.87 -9.65
N LEU A 306 -16.32 -0.62 -8.50
CA LEU A 306 -15.40 -1.55 -7.86
C LEU A 306 -16.17 -2.40 -6.85
N TRP A 307 -16.20 -3.71 -7.10
CA TRP A 307 -16.88 -4.70 -6.27
C TRP A 307 -15.88 -5.35 -5.30
N LEU A 308 -16.23 -5.35 -4.02
CA LEU A 308 -15.41 -5.85 -2.91
C LEU A 308 -16.22 -6.82 -2.03
N PRO A 309 -16.40 -8.08 -2.43
CA PRO A 309 -16.95 -9.09 -1.55
C PRO A 309 -16.01 -9.30 -0.37
N VAL A 310 -16.60 -9.44 0.81
CA VAL A 310 -15.87 -9.72 2.04
C VAL A 310 -16.65 -10.73 2.88
N ALA A 311 -15.91 -11.66 3.48
CA ALA A 311 -16.44 -12.65 4.38
C ALA A 311 -15.53 -12.81 5.60
N ALA A 312 -16.13 -13.20 6.72
CA ALA A 312 -15.40 -13.57 7.92
C ALA A 312 -15.93 -14.89 8.46
N ALA A 313 -15.07 -15.63 9.16
CA ALA A 313 -15.43 -16.91 9.77
C ALA A 313 -14.82 -17.06 11.17
N ILE A 314 -15.56 -17.76 12.05
CA ILE A 314 -15.13 -18.09 13.41
C ILE A 314 -14.17 -19.29 13.43
N ASP A 315 -13.36 -19.36 14.48
CA ASP A 315 -12.28 -20.31 14.74
C ASP A 315 -11.15 -20.28 13.69
N ALA A 316 -11.03 -19.14 13.01
CA ALA A 316 -9.98 -18.80 12.05
C ALA A 316 -9.66 -19.88 10.99
N PRO A 317 -10.63 -20.38 10.21
CA PRO A 317 -10.32 -21.13 9.01
C PRO A 317 -9.61 -20.20 8.01
N THR A 318 -8.74 -20.77 7.18
CA THR A 318 -8.04 -19.99 6.16
C THR A 318 -8.93 -19.84 4.94
N PHE A 319 -9.07 -18.62 4.42
CA PHE A 319 -9.64 -18.39 3.09
C PHE A 319 -8.62 -18.82 2.03
N THR A 320 -8.98 -19.79 1.18
CA THR A 320 -8.06 -20.41 0.21
C THR A 320 -8.33 -19.97 -1.22
N THR A 321 -9.58 -19.62 -1.55
CA THR A 321 -9.93 -19.10 -2.87
C THR A 321 -10.96 -17.98 -2.77
N SER A 322 -10.79 -16.95 -3.62
CA SER A 322 -11.80 -15.94 -3.92
C SER A 322 -12.92 -16.53 -4.78
N PRO A 323 -14.06 -15.83 -4.91
CA PRO A 323 -15.04 -16.18 -5.92
C PRO A 323 -14.46 -16.10 -7.33
N THR A 324 -14.95 -16.95 -8.25
CA THR A 324 -14.29 -17.27 -9.53
C THR A 324 -13.94 -16.07 -10.41
N SER A 325 -14.75 -15.01 -10.41
CA SER A 325 -14.54 -13.81 -11.24
C SER A 325 -13.76 -12.70 -10.53
N TYR A 326 -13.25 -12.97 -9.33
CA TYR A 326 -12.58 -12.00 -8.47
C TYR A 326 -11.10 -12.35 -8.32
N THR A 327 -10.26 -11.32 -8.30
CA THR A 327 -8.81 -11.46 -8.12
C THR A 327 -8.37 -10.93 -6.76
N ASP A 328 -7.07 -11.10 -6.46
CA ASP A 328 -6.39 -10.52 -5.31
C ASP A 328 -7.05 -10.87 -3.97
N LEU A 329 -7.22 -12.17 -3.73
CA LEU A 329 -7.66 -12.67 -2.43
C LEU A 329 -6.72 -12.16 -1.34
N ILE A 330 -7.27 -11.35 -0.44
CA ILE A 330 -6.60 -10.93 0.79
C ILE A 330 -7.26 -11.69 1.92
N ALA A 331 -6.46 -12.35 2.74
CA ALA A 331 -6.92 -13.13 3.87
C ALA A 331 -6.04 -12.87 5.09
N VAL A 332 -6.66 -12.74 6.25
CA VAL A 332 -5.95 -12.59 7.52
C VAL A 332 -6.68 -13.38 8.60
N ILE A 333 -5.88 -13.99 9.47
CA ILE A 333 -6.35 -14.78 10.61
C ILE A 333 -5.83 -14.14 11.89
N SER A 334 -6.62 -14.20 12.95
CA SER A 334 -6.25 -13.73 14.30
C SER A 334 -5.44 -14.76 15.10
N GLY A 335 -5.10 -15.91 14.51
CA GLY A 335 -4.45 -17.03 15.17
C GLY A 335 -5.15 -18.36 14.85
N SER A 336 -5.16 -19.29 15.81
CA SER A 336 -5.67 -20.66 15.61
C SER A 336 -6.43 -21.16 16.84
N GLY A 337 -7.53 -21.88 16.62
CA GLY A 337 -8.32 -22.46 17.71
C GLY A 337 -9.62 -21.70 17.96
N ILE A 338 -10.25 -21.97 19.10
CA ILE A 338 -11.58 -21.46 19.44
C ILE A 338 -11.53 -19.93 19.63
N ASP A 339 -12.60 -19.25 19.22
CA ASP A 339 -12.80 -17.79 19.36
C ASP A 339 -11.80 -16.92 18.56
N HIS A 340 -10.95 -17.53 17.75
CA HIS A 340 -10.24 -16.80 16.71
C HIS A 340 -11.18 -16.47 15.57
N VAL A 341 -10.85 -15.44 14.81
CA VAL A 341 -11.54 -15.06 13.58
C VAL A 341 -10.59 -14.98 12.40
N SER A 342 -11.18 -15.12 11.22
CA SER A 342 -10.57 -14.88 9.93
C SER A 342 -11.43 -13.90 9.15
N VAL A 343 -10.80 -13.09 8.29
CA VAL A 343 -11.50 -12.27 7.29
C VAL A 343 -10.80 -12.45 5.95
N GLY A 344 -11.61 -12.57 4.90
CA GLY A 344 -11.20 -12.77 3.52
C GLY A 344 -11.99 -11.85 2.61
N SER A 345 -11.33 -11.26 1.63
CA SER A 345 -11.95 -10.36 0.65
C SER A 345 -11.23 -10.45 -0.68
N ALA A 346 -11.89 -10.01 -1.74
CA ALA A 346 -11.35 -9.97 -3.09
C ALA A 346 -11.89 -8.75 -3.83
N ARG A 347 -11.42 -8.50 -5.05
CA ARG A 347 -11.87 -7.34 -5.84
C ARG A 347 -12.19 -7.68 -7.29
N ARG A 348 -13.09 -6.90 -7.88
CA ARG A 348 -13.44 -6.95 -9.30
C ARG A 348 -13.90 -5.57 -9.77
N GLU A 349 -13.41 -5.14 -10.92
CA GLU A 349 -13.92 -3.97 -11.64
C GLU A 349 -14.95 -4.46 -12.66
N LEU A 350 -16.20 -3.99 -12.56
CA LEU A 350 -17.27 -4.42 -13.46
C LEU A 350 -18.36 -3.34 -13.58
N SER A 351 -18.70 -3.02 -14.83
CA SER A 351 -19.86 -2.18 -15.15
C SER A 351 -21.14 -3.01 -15.07
N ALA A 352 -21.92 -2.81 -14.01
CA ALA A 352 -23.16 -3.56 -13.79
C ALA A 352 -24.11 -2.76 -12.88
N ASP A 353 -25.41 -2.97 -13.03
CA ASP A 353 -26.42 -2.47 -12.09
C ASP A 353 -26.64 -3.41 -10.89
N THR A 354 -26.26 -4.68 -11.03
CA THR A 354 -26.32 -5.73 -10.01
C THR A 354 -25.15 -6.70 -10.17
N GLU A 355 -24.60 -7.18 -9.07
CA GLU A 355 -23.56 -8.20 -9.06
C GLU A 355 -23.80 -9.24 -7.96
N ASP A 356 -23.59 -10.50 -8.30
CA ASP A 356 -23.50 -11.63 -7.37
C ASP A 356 -22.07 -12.19 -7.40
N PRO A 357 -21.26 -11.99 -6.34
CA PRO A 357 -19.90 -12.48 -6.34
C PRO A 357 -19.76 -13.99 -6.40
N SER A 358 -20.75 -14.76 -5.96
CA SER A 358 -20.62 -16.18 -5.63
C SER A 358 -19.68 -16.47 -4.45
N THR A 359 -19.28 -17.73 -4.28
CA THR A 359 -18.70 -18.24 -3.03
C THR A 359 -17.19 -18.04 -2.90
N PHE A 360 -16.73 -17.69 -1.70
CA PHE A 360 -15.37 -17.98 -1.23
C PHE A 360 -15.19 -19.46 -0.91
N THR A 361 -13.94 -19.93 -0.75
CA THR A 361 -13.64 -21.22 -0.10
C THR A 361 -12.82 -21.02 1.17
N ILE A 362 -13.21 -21.69 2.25
CA ILE A 362 -12.48 -21.74 3.52
C ILE A 362 -12.03 -23.16 3.87
N SER A 363 -10.92 -23.30 4.59
CA SER A 363 -10.23 -24.56 4.86
C SER A 363 -11.01 -25.60 5.68
N SER A 364 -12.07 -25.19 6.37
CA SER A 364 -12.93 -26.08 7.16
C SER A 364 -14.31 -25.48 7.34
N SER A 365 -15.34 -26.31 7.45
CA SER A 365 -16.72 -25.84 7.68
C SER A 365 -16.81 -25.09 9.01
N LYS A 366 -17.15 -23.82 8.93
CA LYS A 366 -17.25 -22.92 10.08
C LYS A 366 -18.41 -21.95 9.89
N ARG A 367 -18.84 -21.34 10.99
CA ARG A 367 -19.82 -20.26 10.92
C ARG A 367 -19.17 -19.05 10.28
N TRP A 368 -19.83 -18.50 9.28
CA TRP A 368 -19.33 -17.38 8.49
C TRP A 368 -20.39 -16.29 8.33
N ALA A 369 -19.93 -15.07 8.09
CA ALA A 369 -20.71 -13.90 7.70
C ALA A 369 -20.11 -13.32 6.42
N ALA A 370 -20.92 -12.95 5.44
CA ALA A 370 -20.46 -12.43 4.16
C ALA A 370 -21.34 -11.29 3.66
N VAL A 371 -20.73 -10.36 2.93
CA VAL A 371 -21.39 -9.17 2.35
C VAL A 371 -20.69 -8.77 1.05
N THR A 372 -21.47 -8.26 0.10
CA THR A 372 -20.95 -7.66 -1.15
C THR A 372 -20.90 -6.16 -0.97
N VAL A 373 -19.79 -5.53 -1.34
CA VAL A 373 -19.65 -4.06 -1.29
C VAL A 373 -19.43 -3.52 -2.70
N ALA A 374 -20.06 -2.40 -3.03
CA ALA A 374 -19.83 -1.64 -4.24
C ALA A 374 -19.32 -0.24 -3.91
N VAL A 375 -18.26 0.18 -4.60
CA VAL A 375 -17.71 1.54 -4.55
C VAL A 375 -18.06 2.27 -5.84
N TYR A 376 -18.67 3.44 -5.70
CA TYR A 376 -19.08 4.28 -6.81
C TYR A 376 -17.89 4.90 -7.54
N PRO A 377 -17.88 5.00 -8.88
CA PRO A 377 -16.92 5.81 -9.62
C PRO A 377 -17.15 7.30 -9.35
N ALA A 378 -16.05 8.07 -9.35
CA ALA A 378 -16.12 9.52 -9.37
C ALA A 378 -16.93 10.02 -10.58
N GLU A 379 -17.71 11.08 -10.39
CA GLU A 379 -18.42 11.70 -11.51
C GLU A 379 -17.41 12.29 -12.50
N PRO A 380 -17.64 12.15 -13.82
CA PRO A 380 -16.79 12.81 -14.80
C PRO A 380 -16.84 14.31 -14.57
N SER A 381 -15.68 14.93 -14.41
CA SER A 381 -15.61 16.39 -14.28
C SER A 381 -16.27 17.03 -15.51
N PRO A 382 -17.18 18.02 -15.34
CA PRO A 382 -17.68 18.77 -16.48
C PRO A 382 -16.50 19.40 -17.22
N PRO A 383 -16.56 19.51 -18.56
CA PRO A 383 -15.50 20.16 -19.33
C PRO A 383 -15.29 21.58 -18.77
N PRO A 384 -14.04 22.03 -18.58
CA PRO A 384 -13.77 23.36 -18.07
C PRO A 384 -14.44 24.41 -18.98
N PRO A 385 -15.11 25.43 -18.43
CA PRO A 385 -15.59 26.54 -19.24
C PRO A 385 -14.38 27.20 -19.93
N SER A 386 -14.52 27.49 -21.22
CA SER A 386 -13.48 28.13 -22.05
C SER A 386 -12.94 29.38 -21.36
N GLU A 387 -11.68 29.35 -20.92
CA GLU A 387 -11.03 30.51 -20.33
C GLU A 387 -10.80 31.59 -21.38
N GLU A 388 -11.47 32.72 -21.20
CA GLU A 388 -11.19 33.99 -21.88
C GLU A 388 -9.99 34.67 -21.19
N PRO A 389 -9.03 35.26 -21.92
CA PRO A 389 -7.76 35.68 -21.35
C PRO A 389 -7.93 36.92 -20.46
N SER A 390 -7.57 36.80 -19.18
CA SER A 390 -7.44 37.94 -18.26
C SER A 390 -5.95 38.34 -18.09
N PRO A 391 -5.65 39.62 -17.86
CA PRO A 391 -4.34 40.19 -18.15
C PRO A 391 -3.30 39.93 -17.07
N SER A 392 -2.07 39.89 -17.55
CA SER A 392 -0.80 39.78 -16.83
C SER A 392 -0.64 40.79 -15.68
N VAL A 393 -0.30 40.27 -14.50
CA VAL A 393 0.24 41.07 -13.38
C VAL A 393 1.71 40.68 -13.17
N GLU A 394 2.56 41.71 -13.16
CA GLU A 394 4.01 41.68 -12.98
C GLU A 394 4.40 41.45 -11.50
N PRO A 395 5.53 40.78 -11.19
CA PRO A 395 5.89 40.44 -9.80
C PRO A 395 6.74 41.53 -9.11
N SER A 396 6.54 41.68 -7.80
CA SER A 396 7.39 42.46 -6.88
C SER A 396 8.14 41.51 -5.92
N PRO A 397 9.34 41.84 -5.41
CA PRO A 397 10.38 40.84 -5.21
C PRO A 397 10.56 40.36 -3.77
N SER A 398 11.27 39.23 -3.69
CA SER A 398 12.17 38.81 -2.62
C SER A 398 11.57 38.14 -1.38
N ALA A 399 11.52 36.82 -1.45
CA ALA A 399 12.06 35.94 -0.42
C ALA A 399 12.61 34.70 -1.13
N GLU A 400 13.86 34.32 -0.86
CA GLU A 400 14.49 33.12 -1.45
C GLU A 400 13.66 31.87 -1.15
N PRO A 401 13.16 31.13 -2.16
CA PRO A 401 12.38 29.94 -1.90
C PRO A 401 13.31 28.75 -1.64
N SER A 402 13.06 28.05 -0.53
CA SER A 402 13.40 26.64 -0.43
C SER A 402 12.72 25.88 -1.58
N PRO A 403 13.40 24.93 -2.25
CA PRO A 403 12.86 24.31 -3.46
C PRO A 403 11.56 23.53 -3.15
N THR A 404 10.47 23.96 -3.76
CA THR A 404 9.18 23.25 -3.80
C THR A 404 9.31 21.97 -4.63
N SER A 405 8.44 20.99 -4.39
CA SER A 405 8.47 19.65 -5.02
C SER A 405 8.41 19.66 -6.56
N SER A 406 8.01 20.77 -7.18
CA SER A 406 7.98 20.98 -8.63
C SER A 406 9.37 21.07 -9.29
N ASN A 407 10.43 21.36 -8.52
CA ASN A 407 11.74 21.72 -9.11
C ASN A 407 12.71 20.53 -9.21
N PHE A 408 12.43 19.41 -8.53
CA PHE A 408 13.30 18.24 -8.55
C PHE A 408 13.06 17.40 -9.80
N ARG A 409 14.02 17.39 -10.72
CA ARG A 409 14.02 16.61 -11.97
C ARG A 409 15.44 16.28 -12.42
N TYR A 410 15.58 15.36 -13.36
CA TYR A 410 16.83 15.12 -14.10
C TYR A 410 16.80 15.89 -15.40
N LEU A 411 17.97 16.35 -15.83
CA LEU A 411 18.14 17.07 -17.09
C LEU A 411 19.26 16.41 -17.88
N TYR A 412 19.04 16.22 -19.16
CA TYR A 412 20.00 15.75 -20.14
C TYR A 412 20.25 16.89 -21.11
N LYS A 413 21.52 17.21 -21.32
CA LYS A 413 21.96 18.26 -22.24
C LYS A 413 23.07 17.72 -23.12
N ILE A 414 22.98 17.98 -24.41
CA ILE A 414 24.07 17.78 -25.36
C ILE A 414 24.91 19.06 -25.38
N GLU A 415 26.22 18.93 -25.25
CA GLU A 415 27.11 20.11 -25.19
C GLU A 415 27.71 20.48 -26.54
N ASP A 416 27.72 19.55 -27.51
CA ASP A 416 28.30 19.80 -28.84
C ASP A 416 27.27 19.64 -29.96
N PRO A 417 27.34 20.47 -31.02
CA PRO A 417 26.53 20.30 -32.22
C PRO A 417 26.84 18.99 -32.99
N GLY A 418 27.98 18.36 -32.69
CA GLY A 418 28.34 17.05 -33.22
C GLY A 418 27.77 15.85 -32.45
N PHE A 419 27.00 16.10 -31.39
CA PHE A 419 26.42 15.06 -30.53
C PHE A 419 27.47 14.12 -29.90
N GLN A 420 28.66 14.64 -29.59
CA GLN A 420 29.80 13.87 -29.10
C GLN A 420 30.08 14.03 -27.60
N SER A 421 29.37 14.91 -26.90
CA SER A 421 29.42 15.02 -25.44
C SER A 421 28.06 15.36 -24.85
N PHE A 422 27.88 14.94 -23.61
CA PHE A 422 26.64 15.16 -22.86
C PHE A 422 26.92 15.49 -21.40
N THR A 423 25.96 16.16 -20.78
CA THR A 423 25.91 16.34 -19.34
C THR A 423 24.53 15.95 -18.81
N LEU A 424 24.53 15.16 -17.74
CA LEU A 424 23.35 14.90 -16.92
C LEU A 424 23.41 15.75 -15.67
N TRP A 425 22.30 16.38 -15.32
CA TRP A 425 22.16 17.22 -14.13
C TRP A 425 21.08 16.72 -13.19
N ALA A 426 21.30 16.93 -11.89
CA ALA A 426 20.32 16.73 -10.83
C ALA A 426 20.46 17.81 -9.74
N MET A 427 19.41 17.94 -8.92
CA MET A 427 19.41 18.75 -7.71
C MET A 427 19.60 17.85 -6.49
N LEU A 428 20.75 17.99 -5.81
CA LEU A 428 20.99 17.41 -4.50
C LEU A 428 20.33 18.27 -3.41
N GLU A 429 19.74 17.59 -2.43
CA GLU A 429 19.08 18.20 -1.29
C GLU A 429 20.05 18.55 -0.15
N ASP A 430 21.08 17.73 0.05
CA ASP A 430 22.15 18.00 1.01
C ASP A 430 23.11 19.04 0.45
N LEU A 431 22.84 20.31 0.74
CA LEU A 431 23.68 21.44 0.35
C LEU A 431 25.09 21.38 0.96
N ASP A 432 25.36 20.50 1.93
CA ASP A 432 26.70 20.26 2.49
C ASP A 432 27.50 19.23 1.68
N ASP A 433 26.89 18.55 0.70
CA ASP A 433 27.56 17.52 -0.09
C ASP A 433 28.75 18.09 -0.89
N SER A 434 29.91 17.43 -0.80
CA SER A 434 31.16 17.89 -1.41
C SER A 434 31.15 17.86 -2.95
N GLN A 435 30.20 17.16 -3.57
CA GLN A 435 30.13 16.96 -5.01
C GLN A 435 29.29 18.01 -5.75
N ILE A 436 28.74 18.99 -5.02
CA ILE A 436 28.05 20.15 -5.62
C ILE A 436 29.03 20.96 -6.47
N TYR A 437 28.57 21.47 -7.62
CA TYR A 437 29.40 22.06 -8.69
C TYR A 437 30.38 23.15 -8.23
N ASN A 438 30.03 23.93 -7.20
CA ASN A 438 30.83 25.05 -6.70
C ASN A 438 31.79 24.66 -5.56
N LYS A 439 31.94 23.35 -5.27
CA LYS A 439 32.79 22.84 -4.21
C LYS A 439 34.04 22.13 -4.74
N PRO A 440 35.13 22.05 -3.95
CA PRO A 440 36.37 21.41 -4.38
C PRO A 440 36.25 19.93 -4.75
N GLY A 441 35.23 19.23 -4.26
CA GLY A 441 34.98 17.80 -4.53
C GLY A 441 33.99 17.55 -5.67
N ALA A 442 33.61 18.57 -6.44
CA ALA A 442 32.67 18.45 -7.55
C ALA A 442 33.15 17.42 -8.57
N LYS A 443 32.28 16.47 -8.94
CA LYS A 443 32.57 15.52 -10.02
C LYS A 443 32.64 16.18 -11.40
N CYS A 444 31.92 17.29 -11.55
CA CYS A 444 31.83 18.05 -12.79
C CYS A 444 31.73 19.53 -12.41
N PRO A 445 32.82 20.32 -12.56
CA PRO A 445 32.86 21.73 -12.16
C PRO A 445 32.30 22.66 -13.24
N ARG A 446 31.18 22.26 -13.88
CA ARG A 446 30.50 23.06 -14.90
C ARG A 446 29.46 23.98 -14.25
N VAL A 447 29.18 25.12 -14.86
CA VAL A 447 28.10 26.00 -14.42
C VAL A 447 26.76 25.34 -14.78
N PRO A 448 25.82 25.17 -13.83
CA PRO A 448 24.50 24.62 -14.11
C PRO A 448 23.76 25.42 -15.18
N PRO A 449 23.03 24.75 -16.09
CA PRO A 449 22.25 25.42 -17.13
C PRO A 449 21.05 26.18 -16.55
N LEU A 450 20.52 25.72 -15.41
CA LEU A 450 19.44 26.36 -14.66
C LEU A 450 19.79 26.35 -13.16
N PRO A 451 19.36 27.37 -12.38
CA PRO A 451 19.79 27.57 -10.99
C PRO A 451 19.36 26.46 -10.03
N GLU A 452 18.34 25.66 -10.38
CA GLU A 452 17.88 24.53 -9.59
C GLU A 452 18.85 23.33 -9.60
N PHE A 453 19.73 23.20 -10.60
CA PHE A 453 20.67 22.09 -10.67
C PHE A 453 21.96 22.42 -9.94
N ASN A 454 22.51 21.44 -9.21
CA ASN A 454 23.71 21.67 -8.42
C ASN A 454 24.72 20.51 -8.49
N PHE A 455 24.38 19.42 -9.18
CA PHE A 455 25.24 18.25 -9.39
C PHE A 455 25.16 17.78 -10.84
N CYS A 456 26.32 17.43 -11.42
CA CYS A 456 26.39 16.86 -12.77
C CYS A 456 27.28 15.61 -12.86
N ILE A 457 26.97 14.80 -13.85
CA ILE A 457 27.82 13.74 -14.40
C ILE A 457 27.80 13.91 -15.91
N GLY A 458 28.96 13.96 -16.55
CA GLY A 458 29.07 14.06 -18.00
C GLY A 458 30.41 13.53 -18.47
N LEU A 459 30.51 13.25 -19.76
CA LEU A 459 31.76 12.96 -20.45
C LEU A 459 32.02 14.04 -21.49
#